data_AF-A0A3B8IVF7-F1
#
_entry.id   AF-A0A3B8IVF7-F1
#
_cell.length_a   1.000
_cell.length_b   1.000
_cell.length_c   1.000
_cell.angle_alpha   90.00
_cell.angle_beta   90.00
_cell.angle_gamma   90.00
#
_symmetry.space_group_name_H-M   'P 1'
#
loop_
_entity.id
_entity.type
_entity.pdbx_description
1 polymer ?
#
loop_
_entity_poly.entity_id
_entity_poly.type
_entity_poly.pdbx_seq_one_letter_code
_entity_poly.pdbx_strand_id
1 'polypeptide(L)'
;CTYWRKVFTNEPVSLDSLEGYYGLLTRDFVSIQNTSGYETLKSRGFELIKNDSLRKQIISVYEFDYQYLKKLEEEYYELQFQENYFKEINQVIAPQFTYDSVGNISSIALPLPISEADQKVLLSYLWKIKRNRTFILGLYKEVEVNLKELMRDIESEIENR
;
A
#
# COMPACT_ATOMS: atom_id res chain seq x y z
N CYS A 1 1.86 -3.15 11.52
CA CYS A 1 0.87 -3.55 12.54
C CYS A 1 1.45 -4.34 13.72
N THR A 2 2.41 -5.27 13.53
CA THR A 2 2.94 -6.08 14.66
C THR A 2 3.54 -5.24 15.78
N TYR A 3 4.35 -4.23 15.44
CA TYR A 3 4.92 -3.28 16.41
C TYR A 3 3.85 -2.64 17.30
N TRP A 4 2.88 -1.96 16.68
CA TRP A 4 1.79 -1.29 17.39
C TRP A 4 0.87 -2.22 18.15
N ARG A 5 0.70 -3.46 17.69
CA ARG A 5 -0.03 -4.49 18.45
C ARG A 5 0.65 -4.72 19.80
N LYS A 6 1.98 -4.92 19.79
CA LYS A 6 2.77 -5.11 21.01
C LYS A 6 2.69 -3.91 21.95
N VAL A 7 2.80 -2.70 21.39
CA VAL A 7 2.62 -1.45 22.16
C VAL A 7 1.25 -1.41 22.84
N PHE A 8 0.17 -1.71 22.11
CA PHE A 8 -1.18 -1.72 22.69
C PHE A 8 -1.43 -2.87 23.65
N THR A 9 -0.72 -3.99 23.55
CA THR A 9 -0.84 -5.16 24.45
C THR A 9 0.19 -5.17 25.59
N ASN A 10 0.94 -4.08 25.77
CA ASN A 10 2.01 -3.95 26.78
C ASN A 10 3.11 -5.02 26.66
N GLU A 11 3.35 -5.52 25.45
CA GLU A 11 4.49 -6.38 25.16
C GLU A 11 5.77 -5.55 24.94
N PRO A 12 6.96 -6.06 25.30
CA PRO A 12 8.22 -5.38 25.06
C PRO A 12 8.47 -5.08 23.56
N VAL A 13 8.93 -3.86 23.27
CA VAL A 13 9.32 -3.40 21.93
C VAL A 13 10.63 -2.60 22.00
N SER A 14 11.43 -2.66 20.93
CA SER A 14 12.55 -1.71 20.74
C SER A 14 11.99 -0.35 20.30
N LEU A 15 12.59 0.73 20.77
CA LEU A 15 12.19 2.09 20.42
C LEU A 15 13.05 2.71 19.30
N ASP A 16 14.10 2.02 18.87
CA ASP A 16 15.07 2.52 17.88
C ASP A 16 14.44 2.83 16.51
N SER A 17 13.30 2.22 16.21
CA SER A 17 12.56 2.41 14.95
C SER A 17 11.15 2.96 15.17
N LEU A 18 10.89 3.58 16.33
CA LEU A 18 9.58 4.13 16.69
C LEU A 18 9.04 5.07 15.62
N GLU A 19 9.84 6.03 15.17
CA GLU A 19 9.45 7.02 14.16
C GLU A 19 9.05 6.34 12.84
N GLY A 20 9.83 5.36 12.38
CA GLY A 20 9.53 4.61 11.17
C GLY A 20 8.22 3.82 11.30
N TYR A 21 8.00 3.16 12.45
CA TYR A 21 6.74 2.45 12.68
C TYR A 21 5.54 3.38 12.80
N TYR A 22 5.72 4.58 13.37
CA TYR A 22 4.69 5.61 13.45
C TYR A 22 4.33 6.12 12.05
N GLY A 23 5.33 6.54 11.27
CA GLY A 23 5.12 7.05 9.92
C GLY A 23 4.51 6.02 8.96
N LEU A 24 4.76 4.72 9.16
CA LEU A 24 4.18 3.65 8.33
C LEU A 24 2.81 3.13 8.81
N LEU A 25 2.33 3.55 9.98
CA LEU A 25 1.14 2.93 10.57
C LEU A 25 -0.11 3.15 9.71
N THR A 26 -0.38 4.41 9.35
CA THR A 26 -1.54 4.81 8.56
C THR A 26 -1.16 5.41 7.21
N ARG A 27 0.11 5.33 6.81
CA ARG A 27 0.53 5.81 5.48
C ARG A 27 -0.20 5.05 4.37
N ASP A 28 -0.75 5.85 3.46
CA ASP A 28 -1.32 5.43 2.19
C ASP A 28 -0.26 5.46 1.08
N PHE A 29 -0.54 4.76 -0.01
CA PHE A 29 0.35 4.62 -1.16
C PHE A 29 -0.38 5.06 -2.41
N VAL A 30 0.40 5.40 -3.45
CA VAL A 30 -0.12 5.82 -4.75
C VAL A 30 0.50 4.95 -5.84
N SER A 31 -0.31 4.65 -6.86
CA SER A 31 0.12 3.84 -8.01
C SER A 31 0.57 4.75 -9.13
N ILE A 32 1.86 4.74 -9.45
CA ILE A 32 2.39 5.52 -10.57
C ILE A 32 3.05 4.57 -11.55
N GLN A 33 2.42 4.39 -12.70
CA GLN A 33 2.93 3.57 -13.80
C GLN A 33 3.29 4.43 -15.01
N ASN A 34 4.37 4.05 -15.69
CA ASN A 34 4.75 4.69 -16.95
C ASN A 34 3.90 4.12 -18.10
N THR A 35 2.99 4.93 -18.63
CA THR A 35 2.08 4.53 -19.71
C THR A 35 2.45 5.14 -21.08
N SER A 36 3.54 5.90 -21.18
CA SER A 36 3.88 6.67 -22.39
C SER A 36 3.97 5.82 -23.68
N GLY A 37 4.60 4.65 -23.59
CA GLY A 37 4.69 3.70 -24.72
C GLY A 37 3.33 3.13 -25.11
N TYR A 38 2.51 2.78 -24.12
CA TYR A 38 1.14 2.31 -24.34
C TYR A 38 0.25 3.39 -24.98
N GLU A 39 0.29 4.62 -24.49
CA GLU A 39 -0.49 5.73 -25.06
C GLU A 39 -0.07 6.02 -26.51
N THR A 40 1.24 5.94 -26.79
CA THR A 40 1.74 6.07 -28.17
C THR A 40 1.18 4.96 -29.06
N LEU A 41 1.22 3.70 -28.60
CA LEU A 41 0.65 2.56 -29.32
C LEU A 41 -0.86 2.73 -29.55
N LYS A 42 -1.61 3.13 -28.52
CA LYS A 42 -3.05 3.40 -28.58
C LYS A 42 -3.37 4.48 -29.60
N SER A 43 -2.61 5.58 -29.63
CA SER A 43 -2.79 6.67 -30.59
C SER A 43 -2.54 6.27 -32.05
N ARG A 44 -1.62 5.34 -32.29
CA ARG A 44 -1.30 4.80 -33.63
C ARG A 44 -2.21 3.65 -34.05
N GLY A 45 -2.94 3.06 -33.10
CA GLY A 45 -3.87 1.95 -33.30
C GLY A 45 -3.27 0.59 -32.94
N PHE A 46 -4.03 -0.21 -32.19
CA PHE A 46 -3.64 -1.56 -31.79
C PHE A 46 -3.54 -2.56 -32.94
N GLU A 47 -4.04 -2.21 -34.12
CA GLU A 47 -3.95 -3.04 -35.35
C GLU A 47 -2.50 -3.24 -35.86
N LEU A 48 -1.54 -2.49 -35.30
CA LEU A 48 -0.11 -2.70 -35.48
C LEU A 48 0.38 -4.02 -34.88
N ILE A 49 -0.32 -4.53 -33.86
CA ILE A 49 -0.05 -5.81 -33.22
C ILE A 49 -0.97 -6.83 -33.89
N LYS A 50 -0.39 -7.74 -34.69
CA LYS A 50 -1.18 -8.75 -35.43
C LYS A 50 -1.61 -9.91 -34.55
N ASN A 51 -0.85 -10.19 -33.50
CA ASN A 51 -1.20 -11.18 -32.49
C ASN A 51 -2.31 -10.65 -31.57
N ASP A 52 -3.55 -11.12 -31.80
CA ASP A 52 -4.72 -10.72 -31.02
C ASP A 52 -4.62 -11.08 -29.54
N SER A 53 -3.90 -12.17 -29.20
CA SER A 53 -3.70 -12.55 -27.79
C SER A 53 -2.81 -11.54 -27.09
N LEU A 54 -1.65 -11.22 -27.69
CA LEU A 54 -0.73 -10.21 -27.17
C LEU A 54 -1.41 -8.84 -27.05
N ARG A 55 -2.19 -8.46 -28.06
CA ARG A 55 -2.97 -7.22 -28.05
C ARG A 55 -3.92 -7.15 -26.85
N LYS A 56 -4.66 -8.22 -26.57
CA LYS A 56 -5.58 -8.29 -25.42
C LYS A 56 -4.85 -8.20 -24.08
N GLN A 57 -3.71 -8.88 -23.94
CA GLN A 57 -2.91 -8.81 -22.73
C GLN A 57 -2.38 -7.40 -22.45
N ILE A 58 -1.88 -6.71 -23.48
CA ILE A 58 -1.44 -5.31 -23.36
C ILE A 58 -2.59 -4.44 -22.86
N ILE A 59 -3.77 -4.55 -23.49
CA ILE A 59 -4.94 -3.77 -23.07
C ILE A 59 -5.33 -4.11 -21.63
N SER A 60 -5.34 -5.38 -21.25
CA SER A 60 -5.70 -5.82 -19.89
C SER A 60 -4.80 -5.17 -18.83
N VAL A 61 -3.48 -5.22 -19.01
CA VAL A 61 -2.56 -4.64 -18.02
C VAL A 61 -2.74 -3.13 -17.89
N TYR A 62 -2.79 -2.40 -19.00
CA TYR A 62 -2.76 -0.93 -18.97
C TYR A 62 -4.12 -0.29 -18.70
N GLU A 63 -5.22 -0.85 -19.22
CA GLU A 63 -6.57 -0.29 -19.07
C GLU A 63 -7.34 -0.89 -17.89
N PHE A 64 -7.00 -2.11 -17.46
CA PHE A 64 -7.68 -2.76 -16.35
C PHE A 64 -6.80 -2.82 -15.10
N ASP A 65 -5.68 -3.54 -15.12
CA ASP A 65 -4.88 -3.81 -13.91
C ASP A 65 -4.40 -2.50 -13.26
N TYR A 66 -3.79 -1.60 -14.03
CA TYR A 66 -3.30 -0.32 -13.52
C TYR A 66 -4.42 0.60 -13.02
N GLN A 67 -5.55 0.66 -13.73
CA GLN A 67 -6.69 1.46 -13.30
C GLN A 67 -7.33 0.91 -12.03
N TYR A 68 -7.38 -0.42 -11.90
CA TYR A 68 -7.91 -1.07 -10.72
C TYR A 68 -7.02 -0.83 -9.49
N LEU A 69 -5.70 -0.98 -9.63
CA LEU A 69 -4.75 -0.66 -8.56
C LEU A 69 -4.87 0.80 -8.13
N LYS A 70 -4.88 1.74 -9.08
CA LYS A 70 -5.06 3.16 -8.80
C LYS A 70 -6.33 3.43 -8.00
N LYS A 71 -7.47 2.90 -8.44
CA LYS A 71 -8.76 3.09 -7.75
C LYS A 71 -8.70 2.58 -6.31
N LEU A 72 -8.11 1.41 -6.08
CA LEU A 72 -7.97 0.87 -4.74
C LEU A 72 -7.06 1.72 -3.86
N GLU A 73 -5.93 2.17 -4.39
CA GLU A 73 -4.94 2.94 -3.63
C GLU A 73 -5.34 4.40 -3.38
N GLU A 74 -6.09 5.02 -4.29
CA GLU A 74 -6.31 6.48 -4.27
C GLU A 74 -7.79 6.88 -4.07
N GLU A 75 -8.75 6.01 -4.39
CA GLU A 75 -10.16 6.38 -4.43
C GLU A 75 -11.02 5.53 -3.47
N TYR A 76 -10.63 4.28 -3.20
CA TYR A 76 -11.43 3.40 -2.38
C TYR A 76 -11.25 3.71 -0.90
N TYR A 77 -12.27 4.34 -0.32
CA TYR A 77 -12.26 4.86 1.04
C TYR A 77 -11.74 3.85 2.07
N GLU A 78 -12.09 2.56 2.00
CA GLU A 78 -11.66 1.56 2.99
C GLU A 78 -10.12 1.37 3.06
N LEU A 79 -9.41 1.78 2.01
CA LEU A 79 -7.95 1.66 1.88
C LEU A 79 -7.21 2.98 2.18
N GLN A 80 -7.92 4.07 2.44
CA GLN A 80 -7.35 5.36 2.85
C GLN A 80 -7.10 5.36 4.37
N PHE A 81 -6.06 4.66 4.82
CA PHE A 81 -5.79 4.45 6.24
C PHE A 81 -5.48 5.74 6.99
N GLN A 82 -4.88 6.73 6.32
CA GLN A 82 -4.62 8.03 6.92
C GLN A 82 -5.94 8.73 7.21
N GLU A 83 -6.87 8.72 6.28
CA GLU A 83 -8.19 9.34 6.45
C GLU A 83 -9.04 8.60 7.50
N ASN A 84 -9.02 7.26 7.50
CA ASN A 84 -9.91 6.45 8.33
C ASN A 84 -9.49 6.30 9.79
N TYR A 85 -8.18 6.28 10.07
CA TYR A 85 -7.68 5.81 11.36
C TYR A 85 -6.65 6.72 12.01
N PHE A 86 -6.02 7.64 11.26
CA PHE A 86 -4.91 8.43 11.79
C PHE A 86 -5.33 9.25 13.00
N LYS A 87 -6.45 9.96 12.93
CA LYS A 87 -6.85 10.91 13.98
C LYS A 87 -7.03 10.21 15.32
N GLU A 88 -7.82 9.15 15.35
CA GLU A 88 -8.17 8.39 16.54
C GLU A 88 -6.95 7.70 17.14
N ILE A 89 -6.13 7.08 16.29
CA ILE A 89 -4.87 6.44 16.70
C ILE A 89 -3.89 7.48 17.25
N ASN A 90 -3.76 8.62 16.57
CA ASN A 90 -2.80 9.66 16.91
C ASN A 90 -3.17 10.38 18.21
N GLN A 91 -4.46 10.56 18.49
CA GLN A 91 -4.94 11.10 19.77
C GLN A 91 -4.48 10.27 20.97
N VAL A 92 -4.31 8.96 20.78
CA VAL A 92 -3.83 8.05 21.83
C VAL A 92 -2.31 8.05 21.93
N ILE A 93 -1.62 7.97 20.79
CA ILE A 93 -0.16 7.76 20.76
C ILE A 93 0.60 9.08 20.96
N ALA A 94 0.23 10.14 20.25
CA ALA A 94 1.03 11.37 20.21
C ALA A 94 1.29 12.03 21.57
N PRO A 95 0.33 12.08 22.51
CA PRO A 95 0.58 12.64 23.84
C PRO A 95 1.63 11.89 24.66
N GLN A 96 1.94 10.64 24.27
CA GLN A 96 2.93 9.81 24.97
C GLN A 96 4.33 9.91 24.34
N PHE A 97 4.50 10.64 23.24
CA PHE A 97 5.81 10.85 22.66
C PHE A 97 6.68 11.77 23.51
N THR A 98 7.96 11.45 23.52
CA THR A 98 9.03 12.32 24.01
C THR A 98 9.84 12.79 22.82
N TYR A 99 10.43 13.97 22.95
CA TYR A 99 11.16 14.62 21.87
C TYR A 99 12.60 14.89 22.30
N ASP A 100 13.52 14.78 21.36
CA ASP A 100 14.90 15.17 21.57
C ASP A 100 15.05 16.71 21.61
N SER A 101 16.29 17.19 21.79
CA SER A 101 16.58 18.62 21.89
C SER A 101 16.34 19.41 20.60
N VAL A 102 16.14 18.74 19.46
CA VAL A 102 15.87 19.38 18.16
C VAL A 102 14.42 19.17 17.70
N GLY A 103 13.60 18.47 18.49
CA GLY A 103 12.17 18.29 18.25
C GLY A 103 11.78 17.02 17.49
N ASN A 104 12.68 16.05 17.32
CA ASN A 104 12.31 14.75 16.74
C ASN A 104 11.75 13.81 17.80
N ILE A 105 10.88 12.87 17.39
CA ILE A 105 10.37 11.82 18.28
C ILE A 105 11.54 10.93 18.71
N SER A 106 11.86 10.93 20.00
CA SER A 106 12.98 10.14 20.55
C SER A 106 12.53 8.84 21.21
N SER A 107 11.34 8.84 21.82
CA SER A 107 10.81 7.70 22.58
C SER A 107 9.31 7.87 22.84
N ILE A 108 8.68 6.88 23.47
CA ILE A 108 7.28 6.87 23.87
C ILE A 108 7.15 6.34 25.31
N ALA A 109 6.32 6.99 26.12
CA ALA A 109 6.01 6.52 27.46
C ALA A 109 5.15 5.24 27.38
N LEU A 110 5.61 4.16 28.02
CA LEU A 110 4.92 2.88 28.09
C LEU A 110 4.75 2.44 29.55
N PRO A 111 3.66 1.71 29.89
CA PRO A 111 2.52 1.37 29.03
C PRO A 111 1.65 2.59 28.69
N LEU A 112 0.89 2.52 27.59
CA LEU A 112 -0.02 3.62 27.23
C LEU A 112 -1.20 3.68 28.21
N PRO A 113 -1.63 4.87 28.65
CA PRO A 113 -2.75 5.03 29.60
C PRO A 113 -4.11 4.93 28.88
N ILE A 114 -4.43 3.74 28.34
CA ILE A 114 -5.67 3.50 27.57
C ILE A 114 -6.63 2.56 28.32
N SER A 115 -7.93 2.75 28.11
CA SER A 115 -8.95 1.84 28.64
C SER A 115 -8.99 0.52 27.87
N GLU A 116 -9.53 -0.54 28.49
CA GLU A 116 -9.70 -1.83 27.80
C GLU A 116 -10.60 -1.72 26.55
N ALA A 117 -11.62 -0.86 26.61
CA ALA A 117 -12.51 -0.62 25.49
C ALA A 117 -11.76 0.04 24.32
N ASP A 118 -10.98 1.09 24.59
CA ASP A 118 -10.19 1.79 23.56
C ASP A 118 -9.10 0.88 22.99
N GLN A 119 -8.45 0.08 23.85
CA GLN A 119 -7.48 -0.92 23.41
C GLN A 119 -8.09 -1.88 22.38
N LYS A 120 -9.31 -2.39 22.62
CA LYS A 120 -10.03 -3.26 21.69
C LYS A 120 -10.33 -2.57 20.36
N VAL A 121 -10.75 -1.30 20.40
CA VAL A 121 -10.98 -0.49 19.19
C VAL A 121 -9.70 -0.33 18.38
N LEU A 122 -8.59 0.07 19.01
CA LEU A 122 -7.29 0.22 18.36
C LEU A 122 -6.80 -1.09 17.75
N LEU A 123 -6.95 -2.21 18.46
CA LEU A 123 -6.60 -3.53 17.94
C LEU A 123 -7.46 -3.92 16.73
N SER A 124 -8.73 -3.52 16.70
CA SER A 124 -9.60 -3.74 15.53
C SER A 124 -9.15 -2.93 14.31
N TYR A 125 -8.67 -1.69 14.50
CA TYR A 125 -8.08 -0.89 13.42
C TYR A 125 -6.79 -1.52 12.90
N LEU A 126 -5.89 -1.97 13.79
CA LEU A 126 -4.68 -2.68 13.38
C LEU A 126 -4.97 -3.96 12.60
N TRP A 127 -6.06 -4.66 12.94
CA TRP A 127 -6.51 -5.82 12.19
C TRP A 127 -6.99 -5.44 10.79
N LYS A 128 -7.83 -4.41 10.65
CA LYS A 128 -8.31 -3.93 9.35
C LYS A 128 -7.15 -3.48 8.46
N ILE A 129 -6.26 -2.62 8.97
CA ILE A 129 -5.08 -2.15 8.22
C ILE A 129 -4.23 -3.33 7.76
N LYS A 130 -3.97 -4.32 8.63
CA LYS A 130 -3.20 -5.51 8.24
C LYS A 130 -3.90 -6.30 7.14
N ARG A 131 -5.20 -6.58 7.31
CA ARG A 131 -5.99 -7.36 6.35
C ARG A 131 -5.99 -6.70 4.98
N ASN A 132 -6.24 -5.40 4.95
CA ASN A 132 -6.34 -4.62 3.72
C ASN A 132 -4.99 -4.48 3.02
N ARG A 133 -3.89 -4.29 3.76
CA ARG A 133 -2.53 -4.34 3.17
C ARG A 133 -2.19 -5.72 2.60
N THR A 134 -2.56 -6.81 3.28
CA THR A 134 -2.37 -8.17 2.74
C THR A 134 -3.20 -8.39 1.47
N PHE A 135 -4.42 -7.87 1.42
CA PHE A 135 -5.26 -7.93 0.23
C PHE A 135 -4.62 -7.21 -0.97
N ILE A 136 -4.19 -5.95 -0.80
CA ILE A 136 -3.54 -5.18 -1.87
C ILE A 136 -2.24 -5.86 -2.34
N LEU A 137 -1.43 -6.37 -1.42
CA LEU A 137 -0.20 -7.09 -1.77
C LEU A 137 -0.47 -8.33 -2.65
N GLY A 138 -1.62 -8.99 -2.46
CA GLY A 138 -2.06 -10.07 -3.34
C GLY A 138 -2.34 -9.59 -4.76
N LEU A 139 -3.01 -8.45 -4.89
CA LEU A 139 -3.29 -7.84 -6.20
C LEU A 139 -2.01 -7.39 -6.91
N TYR A 140 -1.07 -6.76 -6.21
CA TYR A 140 0.23 -6.44 -6.82
C TYR A 140 0.94 -7.69 -7.33
N LYS A 141 0.82 -8.81 -6.60
CA LYS A 141 1.46 -10.05 -7.01
C LYS A 141 0.85 -10.61 -8.29
N GLU A 142 -0.47 -10.51 -8.43
CA GLU A 142 -1.18 -10.89 -9.65
C GLU A 142 -0.76 -10.01 -10.84
N VAL A 143 -0.78 -8.68 -10.66
CA VAL A 143 -0.34 -7.75 -11.70
C VAL A 143 1.13 -7.95 -12.07
N GLU A 144 2.01 -8.25 -11.11
CA GLU A 144 3.41 -8.58 -11.37
C GLU A 144 3.54 -9.84 -12.25
N VAL A 145 2.71 -10.86 -12.03
CA VAL A 145 2.69 -12.08 -12.86
C VAL A 145 2.22 -11.75 -14.28
N ASN A 146 1.11 -11.03 -14.41
CA ASN A 146 0.57 -10.62 -15.72
C ASN A 146 1.60 -9.78 -16.50
N LEU A 147 2.30 -8.87 -15.83
CA LEU A 147 3.36 -8.06 -16.43
C LEU A 147 4.54 -8.90 -16.94
N LYS A 148 4.99 -9.88 -16.16
CA LYS A 148 6.10 -10.77 -16.57
C LYS A 148 5.70 -11.70 -17.71
N GLU A 149 4.45 -12.13 -17.77
CA GLU A 149 3.90 -12.85 -18.92
C GLU A 149 3.89 -11.97 -20.16
N LEU A 150 3.33 -10.77 -20.05
CA LEU A 150 3.27 -9.82 -21.15
C LEU A 150 4.66 -9.47 -21.69
N MET A 151 5.64 -9.24 -20.82
CA MET A 151 7.02 -8.96 -21.26
C MET A 151 7.60 -10.10 -22.11
N ARG A 152 7.41 -11.36 -21.69
CA ARG A 152 7.89 -12.53 -22.43
C ARG A 152 7.19 -12.69 -23.79
N ASP A 153 5.88 -12.43 -23.83
CA ASP A 153 5.10 -12.53 -25.06
C ASP A 153 5.48 -11.42 -26.06
N ILE A 154 5.79 -10.20 -25.58
CA ILE A 154 6.34 -9.11 -26.40
C ILE A 154 7.71 -9.50 -26.97
N GLU A 155 8.62 -10.00 -26.14
CA GLU A 155 9.96 -10.42 -26.57
C GLU A 155 9.88 -11.51 -27.65
N SER A 156 9.03 -12.51 -27.45
CA SER A 156 8.81 -13.57 -28.44
C SER A 156 8.25 -13.04 -29.76
N GLU A 157 7.30 -12.10 -29.72
CA GLU A 157 6.76 -11.50 -30.95
C GLU A 157 7.80 -10.67 -31.71
N ILE A 158 8.75 -10.05 -31.00
CA ILE A 158 9.86 -9.29 -31.61
C ILE A 158 10.90 -10.22 -32.23
N GLU A 159 11.25 -11.33 -31.57
CA GLU A 159 12.23 -12.30 -32.08
C GLU A 159 11.74 -13.09 -33.28
N ASN A 160 10.41 -13.28 -33.41
CA ASN A 160 9.79 -13.99 -34.53
C ASN A 160 9.47 -13.11 -35.74
N ARG A 161 9.88 -11.83 -35.75
CA ARG A 161 9.75 -10.90 -36.88
C ARG A 161 10.98 -10.90 -37.78
#